data_AF-A0A517QUS6-F1
#
_entry.id   AF-A0A517QUS6-F1
#
_cell.length_a   1.000
_cell.length_b   1.000
_cell.length_c   1.000
_cell.angle_alpha   90.00
_cell.angle_beta   90.00
_cell.angle_gamma   90.00
#
_symmetry.space_group_name_H-M   'P 1'
#
loop_
_entity.id
_entity.type
_entity.pdbx_description
1 polymer ?
#
loop_
_entity_poly.entity_id
_entity_poly.type
_entity_poly.pdbx_seq_one_letter_code
_entity_poly.pdbx_strand_id
1 'polypeptide(L)'
;MTRRRVATAAVLAFLVIAIYPFARDWQIRQQWFQIQSQQLSAIDKLRDYPPNAANPNAWDNVITTTYNVWGNVTYHPSYSNISNAEMRSLKQKLDEVVANTSRKNSPASVDQVYGLLLSLDFKTEFVAGYHDEFKQYLEGLEHRIEVN
;
A
#
# COMPACT_ATOMS: atom_id res chain seq x y z
N MET A 1 41.49 -36.88 5.71
CA MET A 1 40.98 -35.53 6.02
C MET A 1 41.65 -35.02 7.30
N THR A 2 42.32 -33.87 7.27
CA THR A 2 43.03 -33.30 8.43
C THR A 2 42.03 -32.78 9.48
N ARG A 3 42.26 -33.03 10.78
CA ARG A 3 41.37 -32.57 11.89
C ARG A 3 41.00 -31.08 11.82
N ARG A 4 41.91 -30.24 11.32
CA ARG A 4 41.64 -28.82 11.01
C ARG A 4 40.50 -28.61 10.00
N ARG A 5 40.46 -29.39 8.91
CA ARG A 5 39.40 -29.29 7.89
C ARG A 5 38.03 -29.68 8.43
N VAL A 6 37.98 -30.67 9.32
CA VAL A 6 36.73 -31.11 9.99
C VAL A 6 36.24 -30.03 10.97
N ALA A 7 37.13 -29.43 11.76
CA ALA A 7 36.79 -28.33 12.65
C ALA A 7 36.31 -27.08 11.90
N THR A 8 36.98 -26.70 10.80
CA THR A 8 36.54 -25.59 9.94
C THR A 8 35.18 -25.85 9.32
N ALA A 9 34.91 -27.08 8.84
CA ALA A 9 33.60 -27.44 8.31
C ALA A 9 32.49 -27.37 9.36
N ALA A 10 32.75 -27.81 10.60
CA ALA A 10 31.80 -27.73 11.70
C ALA A 10 31.48 -26.29 12.10
N VAL A 11 32.50 -25.41 12.15
CA VAL A 11 32.33 -23.98 12.45
C VAL A 11 31.53 -23.29 11.35
N LEU A 12 31.81 -23.58 10.07
CA LEU A 12 31.04 -23.03 8.96
C LEU A 12 29.58 -23.49 8.97
N ALA A 13 29.33 -24.78 9.23
CA ALA A 13 27.97 -25.30 9.36
C ALA A 13 27.20 -24.62 10.51
N PHE A 14 27.86 -24.42 11.66
CA PHE A 14 27.27 -23.70 12.80
C PHE A 14 26.96 -22.24 12.46
N LEU A 15 27.87 -21.53 11.78
CA LEU A 15 27.65 -20.15 11.34
C LEU A 15 26.49 -20.04 10.34
N VAL A 16 26.36 -20.96 9.39
CA VAL A 16 25.22 -20.98 8.44
C VAL A 16 23.90 -21.17 9.18
N ILE A 17 23.84 -22.08 10.15
CA ILE A 17 22.63 -22.31 10.97
C ILE A 17 22.30 -21.07 11.82
N ALA A 18 23.32 -20.43 12.40
CA ALA A 18 23.14 -19.24 13.24
C ALA A 18 22.65 -18.02 12.45
N ILE A 19 23.07 -17.87 11.19
CA ILE A 19 22.71 -16.70 10.34
C ILE A 19 21.39 -16.93 9.59
N TYR A 20 20.98 -18.18 9.38
CA TYR A 20 19.75 -18.54 8.65
C TYR A 20 18.48 -17.79 9.08
N PRO A 21 18.12 -17.70 10.38
CA PRO A 21 16.91 -16.98 10.79
C PRO A 21 16.96 -15.49 10.42
N PHE A 22 18.12 -14.85 10.63
CA PHE A 22 18.32 -13.45 10.27
C PHE A 22 18.20 -13.23 8.75
N ALA A 23 18.82 -14.11 7.95
CA ALA A 23 18.74 -14.04 6.50
C ALA A 23 17.30 -14.23 5.99
N ARG A 24 16.54 -15.14 6.59
CA ARG A 24 15.13 -15.38 6.25
C ARG A 24 14.26 -14.18 6.60
N ASP A 25 14.40 -13.63 7.80
CA ASP A 25 13.63 -12.46 8.23
C ASP A 25 13.94 -11.24 7.37
N TRP A 26 15.21 -11.06 7.02
CA TRP A 26 15.63 -10.02 6.08
C TRP A 26 14.96 -10.19 4.72
N GLN A 27 14.99 -11.39 4.14
CA GLN A 27 14.34 -11.67 2.85
C GLN A 27 12.83 -11.43 2.89
N ILE A 28 12.16 -11.82 3.98
CA ILE A 28 10.71 -11.59 4.16
C ILE A 28 10.42 -10.09 4.15
N ARG A 29 11.20 -9.29 4.90
CA ARG A 29 11.06 -7.82 4.94
C ARG A 29 11.36 -7.18 3.58
N GLN A 30 12.37 -7.65 2.86
CA GLN A 30 12.68 -7.16 1.51
C GLN A 30 11.53 -7.40 0.53
N GLN A 31 10.95 -8.60 0.52
CA GLN A 31 9.76 -8.88 -0.29
C GLN A 31 8.59 -7.98 0.11
N TRP A 32 8.40 -7.76 1.41
CA TRP A 32 7.36 -6.90 1.94
C TRP A 32 7.47 -5.46 1.39
N PHE A 33 8.65 -4.85 1.49
CA PHE A 33 8.91 -3.50 0.96
C PHE A 33 8.76 -3.41 -0.56
N GLN A 34 9.16 -4.47 -1.28
CA GLN A 34 8.97 -4.54 -2.73
C GLN A 34 7.48 -4.53 -3.10
N ILE A 35 6.66 -5.38 -2.47
CA ILE A 35 5.21 -5.44 -2.76
C ILE A 35 4.55 -4.11 -2.44
N GLN A 36 4.92 -3.49 -1.32
CA GLN A 36 4.38 -2.20 -0.93
C GLN A 36 4.73 -1.08 -1.91
N SER A 37 5.97 -1.03 -2.39
CA SER A 37 6.37 -0.06 -3.42
C SER A 37 5.53 -0.21 -4.68
N GLN A 38 5.16 -1.44 -5.04
CA GLN A 38 4.27 -1.70 -6.16
C GLN A 38 2.82 -1.26 -5.86
N GLN A 39 2.32 -1.44 -4.63
CA GLN A 39 0.98 -0.96 -4.22
C GLN A 39 0.89 0.57 -4.30
N LEU A 40 1.91 1.26 -3.76
CA LEU A 40 2.02 2.72 -3.80
C LEU A 40 2.08 3.23 -5.25
N SER A 41 2.83 2.54 -6.12
CA SER A 41 2.83 2.84 -7.56
C SER A 41 1.46 2.62 -8.21
N ALA A 42 0.68 1.62 -7.79
CA ALA A 42 -0.67 1.41 -8.30
C ALA A 42 -1.61 2.57 -7.91
N ILE A 43 -1.54 3.05 -6.66
CA ILE A 43 -2.30 4.23 -6.22
C ILE A 43 -1.92 5.46 -7.05
N ASP A 44 -0.62 5.67 -7.29
CA ASP A 44 -0.15 6.83 -8.05
C ASP A 44 -0.66 6.86 -9.50
N LYS A 45 -0.89 5.69 -10.13
CA LYS A 45 -1.52 5.59 -11.46
C LYS A 45 -2.94 6.16 -11.53
N LEU A 46 -3.66 6.25 -10.41
CA LEU A 46 -4.99 6.87 -10.38
C LEU A 46 -4.93 8.37 -10.72
N ARG A 47 -3.75 9.00 -10.57
CA ARG A 47 -3.48 10.39 -10.98
C ARG A 47 -3.75 10.62 -12.48
N ASP A 48 -3.58 9.59 -13.32
CA ASP A 48 -3.80 9.66 -14.77
C ASP A 48 -5.29 9.75 -15.17
N TYR A 49 -6.19 9.58 -14.21
CA TYR A 49 -7.64 9.56 -14.41
C TYR A 49 -8.38 10.66 -13.62
N PRO A 50 -8.05 11.95 -13.81
CA PRO A 50 -8.78 13.02 -13.12
C PRO A 50 -10.26 13.04 -13.54
N PRO A 51 -11.20 13.29 -12.60
CA PRO A 51 -12.60 13.49 -12.93
C PRO A 51 -12.78 14.65 -13.92
N ASN A 52 -13.75 14.56 -14.83
CA ASN A 52 -13.92 15.53 -15.93
C ASN A 52 -14.15 16.99 -15.49
N ALA A 53 -14.62 17.24 -14.26
CA ALA A 53 -14.85 18.56 -13.69
C ALA A 53 -13.88 18.92 -12.55
N ALA A 54 -12.91 18.06 -12.25
CA ALA A 54 -12.01 18.27 -11.14
C ALA A 54 -10.88 19.24 -11.49
N ASN A 55 -10.55 20.12 -10.54
CA ASN A 55 -9.29 20.87 -10.59
C ASN A 55 -8.12 19.87 -10.52
N PRO A 56 -7.19 19.87 -11.50
CA PRO A 56 -6.06 18.93 -11.52
C PRO A 56 -5.22 18.94 -10.24
N ASN A 57 -4.99 20.12 -9.64
CA ASN A 57 -4.22 20.23 -8.40
C ASN A 57 -4.97 19.64 -7.20
N ALA A 58 -6.30 19.76 -7.18
CA ALA A 58 -7.11 19.17 -6.12
C ALA A 58 -7.13 17.64 -6.24
N TRP A 59 -7.22 17.11 -7.46
CA TRP A 59 -7.10 15.67 -7.71
C TRP A 59 -5.72 15.13 -7.30
N ASP A 60 -4.66 15.86 -7.64
CA ASP A 60 -3.29 15.50 -7.25
C ASP A 60 -3.12 15.38 -5.73
N ASN A 61 -3.72 16.32 -4.98
CA ASN A 61 -3.74 16.29 -3.52
C ASN A 61 -4.51 15.10 -2.97
N VAL A 62 -5.65 14.74 -3.57
CA VAL A 62 -6.42 13.55 -3.17
C VAL A 62 -5.57 12.30 -3.32
N ILE A 63 -4.94 12.09 -4.48
CA ILE A 63 -4.09 10.92 -4.72
C ILE A 63 -2.87 10.91 -3.79
N THR A 64 -2.21 12.05 -3.61
CA THR A 64 -1.07 12.18 -2.68
C THR A 64 -1.47 11.86 -1.24
N THR A 65 -2.64 12.29 -0.81
CA THR A 65 -3.17 11.99 0.53
C THR A 65 -3.43 10.50 0.68
N THR A 66 -4.15 9.89 -0.26
CA THR A 66 -4.41 8.43 -0.27
C THR A 66 -3.12 7.62 -0.28
N TYR A 67 -2.12 8.02 -1.08
CA TYR A 67 -0.79 7.43 -1.11
C TYR A 67 -0.13 7.45 0.28
N ASN A 68 -0.13 8.61 0.94
CA ASN A 68 0.48 8.78 2.26
C ASN A 68 -0.25 8.00 3.35
N VAL A 69 -1.59 7.99 3.33
CA VAL A 69 -2.41 7.20 4.25
C VAL A 69 -2.10 5.71 4.08
N TRP A 70 -2.07 5.20 2.84
CA TRP A 70 -1.71 3.80 2.57
C TRP A 70 -0.32 3.47 3.10
N GLY A 71 0.67 4.31 2.79
CA GLY A 71 2.03 4.17 3.29
C GLY A 71 2.08 4.12 4.82
N ASN A 72 1.40 5.03 5.51
CA ASN A 72 1.43 5.11 6.98
C ASN A 72 0.70 3.96 7.68
N VAL A 73 -0.43 3.50 7.13
CA VAL A 73 -1.16 2.33 7.66
C VAL A 73 -0.32 1.07 7.52
N THR A 74 0.40 0.93 6.41
CA THR A 74 1.19 -0.28 6.13
C THR A 74 2.60 -0.26 6.74
N TYR A 75 3.31 0.88 6.82
CA TYR A 75 4.71 0.98 7.29
C TYR A 75 4.92 1.03 8.80
N HIS A 76 3.96 1.53 9.59
CA HIS A 76 4.31 1.90 10.96
C HIS A 76 4.37 0.67 11.89
N PRO A 77 5.42 0.53 12.75
CA PRO A 77 5.70 -0.69 13.53
C PRO A 77 4.57 -1.15 14.44
N SER A 78 3.72 -0.23 14.89
CA SER A 78 2.52 -0.55 15.68
C SER A 78 1.36 -1.14 14.87
N TYR A 79 1.48 -1.26 13.54
CA TYR A 79 0.42 -1.68 12.63
C TYR A 79 0.81 -2.84 11.71
N SER A 80 2.06 -3.32 11.79
CA SER A 80 2.65 -4.23 10.78
C SER A 80 2.59 -5.71 11.17
N ASN A 81 1.38 -6.24 11.41
CA ASN A 81 1.16 -7.70 11.43
C ASN A 81 0.76 -8.25 10.06
N ILE A 82 0.69 -7.41 9.02
CA ILE A 82 0.34 -7.81 7.66
C ILE A 82 1.45 -8.69 7.06
N SER A 83 1.07 -9.91 6.69
CA SER A 83 1.94 -10.88 6.03
C SER A 83 2.20 -10.55 4.56
N ASN A 84 3.25 -11.15 3.97
CA ASN A 84 3.51 -11.05 2.53
C ASN A 84 2.37 -11.59 1.66
N ALA A 85 1.57 -12.54 2.17
CA ALA A 85 0.41 -13.05 1.44
C ALA A 85 -0.71 -12.00 1.36
N GLU A 86 -1.00 -11.34 2.48
CA GLU A 86 -1.97 -10.25 2.54
C GLU A 86 -1.54 -9.05 1.70
N MET A 87 -0.25 -8.66 1.75
CA MET A 87 0.28 -7.61 0.87
C MET A 87 0.07 -7.92 -0.61
N ARG A 88 0.28 -9.18 -1.04
CA ARG A 88 0.03 -9.58 -2.44
C ARG A 88 -1.45 -9.54 -2.79
N SER A 89 -2.33 -9.98 -1.88
CA SER A 89 -3.78 -9.91 -2.10
C SER A 89 -4.24 -8.46 -2.23
N LEU A 90 -3.79 -7.55 -1.35
CA LEU A 90 -4.07 -6.12 -1.47
C LEU A 90 -3.57 -5.54 -2.78
N LYS A 91 -2.37 -5.94 -3.22
CA LYS A 91 -1.82 -5.51 -4.51
C LYS A 91 -2.69 -5.94 -5.68
N GLN A 92 -3.17 -7.18 -5.70
CA GLN A 92 -4.08 -7.67 -6.74
C GLN A 92 -5.38 -6.87 -6.76
N LYS A 93 -5.98 -6.62 -5.58
CA LYS A 93 -7.20 -5.79 -5.49
C LYS A 93 -6.95 -4.36 -5.98
N LEU A 94 -5.81 -3.75 -5.65
CA LEU A 94 -5.44 -2.43 -6.18
C LEU A 94 -5.28 -2.45 -7.71
N ASP A 95 -4.68 -3.49 -8.27
CA ASP A 95 -4.56 -3.62 -9.73
C ASP A 95 -5.93 -3.72 -10.40
N GLU A 96 -6.87 -4.44 -9.79
CA GLU A 96 -8.26 -4.52 -10.26
C GLU A 96 -8.95 -3.16 -10.22
N VAL A 97 -8.77 -2.38 -9.14
CA VAL A 97 -9.29 -1.01 -9.04
C VAL A 97 -8.74 -0.15 -10.18
N VAL A 98 -7.42 -0.13 -10.36
CA VAL A 98 -6.75 0.68 -11.39
C VAL A 98 -7.18 0.26 -12.80
N ALA A 99 -7.23 -1.05 -13.08
CA ALA A 99 -7.62 -1.57 -14.39
C ALA A 99 -9.05 -1.18 -14.79
N ASN A 100 -9.94 -1.04 -13.82
CA ASN A 100 -11.33 -0.63 -14.02
C ASN A 100 -11.53 0.90 -13.88
N THR A 101 -10.47 1.66 -13.56
CA THR A 101 -10.54 3.11 -13.39
C THR A 101 -10.60 3.82 -14.73
N SER A 102 -11.46 4.82 -14.79
CA SER A 102 -11.63 5.76 -15.88
C SER A 102 -11.93 7.15 -15.30
N ARG A 103 -11.89 8.19 -16.13
CA ARG A 103 -12.26 9.56 -15.69
C ARG A 103 -13.71 9.69 -15.20
N LYS A 104 -14.58 8.72 -15.53
CA LYS A 104 -16.00 8.73 -15.12
C LYS A 104 -16.23 8.14 -13.73
N ASN A 105 -15.36 7.24 -13.27
CA ASN A 105 -15.50 6.50 -12.02
C ASN A 105 -14.27 6.62 -11.11
N SER A 106 -13.36 7.54 -11.39
CA SER A 106 -12.16 7.73 -10.58
C SER A 106 -12.45 8.11 -9.12
N PRO A 107 -13.48 8.91 -8.78
CA PRO A 107 -13.90 9.09 -7.38
C PRO A 107 -14.24 7.78 -6.68
N ALA A 108 -15.08 6.96 -7.31
CA ALA A 108 -15.48 5.65 -6.78
C ALA A 108 -14.28 4.69 -6.68
N SER A 109 -13.30 4.82 -7.55
CA SER A 109 -12.08 4.01 -7.52
C SER A 109 -11.20 4.39 -6.32
N VAL A 110 -11.08 5.69 -5.99
CA VAL A 110 -10.40 6.14 -4.77
C VAL A 110 -11.16 5.73 -3.51
N ASP A 111 -12.49 5.78 -3.53
CA ASP A 111 -13.34 5.28 -2.44
C ASP A 111 -13.08 3.78 -2.17
N GLN A 112 -12.94 2.97 -3.23
CA GLN A 112 -12.56 1.56 -3.10
C GLN A 112 -11.18 1.38 -2.46
N VAL A 113 -10.20 2.25 -2.74
CA VAL A 113 -8.89 2.22 -2.07
C VAL A 113 -9.04 2.47 -0.56
N TYR A 114 -9.88 3.43 -0.14
CA TYR A 114 -10.20 3.63 1.27
C TYR A 114 -10.92 2.41 1.87
N GLY A 115 -11.85 1.80 1.14
CA GLY A 115 -12.51 0.56 1.56
C GLY A 115 -11.52 -0.59 1.80
N LEU A 116 -10.50 -0.74 0.95
CA LEU A 116 -9.41 -1.70 1.15
C LEU A 116 -8.62 -1.40 2.42
N LEU A 117 -8.31 -0.13 2.69
CA LEU A 117 -7.60 0.28 3.92
C LEU A 117 -8.42 0.02 5.18
N LEU A 118 -9.71 0.33 5.16
CA LEU A 118 -10.63 0.08 6.28
C LEU A 118 -10.82 -1.41 6.56
N SER A 119 -10.71 -2.27 5.53
CA SER A 119 -10.81 -3.73 5.68
C SER A 119 -9.65 -4.37 6.45
N LEU A 120 -8.56 -3.62 6.69
CA LEU A 120 -7.40 -4.13 7.41
C LEU A 120 -7.60 -4.11 8.93
N ASP A 121 -8.73 -3.63 9.47
CA ASP A 121 -9.09 -3.50 10.90
C ASP A 121 -8.13 -2.65 11.76
N PHE A 122 -6.90 -2.40 11.30
CA PHE A 122 -5.91 -1.61 11.99
C PHE A 122 -6.12 -0.12 11.68
N LYS A 123 -6.88 0.54 12.57
CA LYS A 123 -7.12 1.99 12.62
C LYS A 123 -8.19 2.56 11.70
N THR A 124 -9.37 1.95 11.78
CA THR A 124 -10.60 2.46 11.19
C THR A 124 -10.80 3.96 11.44
N GLU A 125 -10.55 4.48 12.66
CA GLU A 125 -10.71 5.91 12.97
C GLU A 125 -9.76 6.83 12.19
N PHE A 126 -8.46 6.47 12.09
CA PHE A 126 -7.48 7.26 11.36
C PHE A 126 -7.83 7.31 9.87
N VAL A 127 -8.20 6.16 9.29
CA VAL A 127 -8.56 6.07 7.88
C VAL A 127 -9.91 6.75 7.60
N ALA A 128 -10.89 6.61 8.51
CA ALA A 128 -12.21 7.20 8.38
C ALA A 128 -12.16 8.73 8.33
N GLY A 129 -11.30 9.37 9.13
CA GLY A 129 -11.14 10.83 9.08
C GLY A 129 -10.75 11.34 7.68
N TYR A 130 -9.74 10.73 7.04
CA TYR A 130 -9.35 11.08 5.67
C TYR A 130 -10.38 10.66 4.63
N HIS A 131 -11.11 9.56 4.90
CA HIS A 131 -12.20 9.12 4.02
C HIS A 131 -13.36 10.10 4.02
N ASP A 132 -13.72 10.65 5.20
CA ASP A 132 -14.76 11.66 5.34
C ASP A 132 -14.34 12.99 4.68
N GLU A 133 -13.08 13.41 4.84
CA GLU A 133 -12.52 14.56 4.11
C GLU A 133 -12.61 14.37 2.59
N PHE A 134 -12.32 13.17 2.10
CA PHE A 134 -12.47 12.83 0.69
C PHE A 134 -13.93 12.89 0.23
N LYS A 135 -14.89 12.38 1.03
CA LYS A 135 -16.32 12.48 0.70
C LYS A 135 -16.80 13.93 0.63
N GLN A 136 -16.39 14.77 1.57
CA GLN A 136 -16.72 16.20 1.55
C GLN A 136 -16.17 16.89 0.29
N TYR A 137 -14.98 16.50 -0.17
CA TYR A 137 -14.44 16.97 -1.44
C TYR A 137 -15.32 16.55 -2.63
N LEU A 138 -15.83 15.32 -2.65
CA LEU A 138 -16.73 14.85 -3.71
C LEU A 138 -18.06 15.60 -3.73
N GLU A 139 -18.69 15.81 -2.57
CA GLU A 139 -19.90 16.61 -2.44
C GLU A 139 -19.67 18.05 -2.97
N GLY A 140 -18.51 18.63 -2.65
CA GLY A 140 -18.10 19.93 -3.16
C GLY A 140 -17.82 19.98 -4.67
N LEU A 141 -17.51 18.85 -5.31
CA LEU A 141 -17.40 18.74 -6.77
C LEU A 141 -18.77 18.67 -7.43
N GLU A 142 -19.68 17.84 -6.90
CA GLU A 142 -21.05 17.69 -7.42
C GLU A 142 -21.79 19.02 -7.40
N HIS A 143 -21.69 19.76 -6.29
CA HIS A 143 -22.34 21.06 -6.14
C HIS A 143 -21.82 22.12 -7.13
N ARG A 144 -20.58 21.99 -7.64
CA ARG A 144 -20.03 22.88 -8.67
C ARG A 144 -20.48 22.52 -10.09
N ILE A 145 -20.88 21.27 -10.31
CA ILE A 145 -21.44 20.82 -11.59
C ILE A 145 -22.88 21.29 -11.72
N GLU A 146 -23.65 21.32 -10.63
CA GLU A 146 -25.06 21.75 -10.65
C GLU A 146 -25.27 23.26 -10.87
N VAL A 147 -24.25 24.08 -10.59
CA VAL A 147 -24.32 25.55 -10.64
C VAL A 147 -23.83 26.13 -11.98
N ASN A 148 -23.23 25.31 -12.85
CA ASN A 148 -22.74 25.70 -14.18
C ASN A 148 -23.58 25.10 -15.31
#